data_AF-A0A2G6L5G3-F1
#
_entry.id   AF-A0A2G6L5G3-F1
#
_cell.length_a   1.000
_cell.length_b   1.000
_cell.length_c   1.000
_cell.angle_alpha   90.00
_cell.angle_beta   90.00
_cell.angle_gamma   90.00
#
_symmetry.space_group_name_H-M   'P 1'
#
loop_
_entity.id
_entity.type
_entity.pdbx_description
1 polymer ?
#
loop_
_entity_poly.entity_id
_entity_poly.type
_entity_poly.pdbx_seq_one_letter_code
_entity_poly.pdbx_strand_id
1 'polypeptide(L)'
;MSLRSRFAETALFGMLLATVFCSGSALCRAEANKTPIVEQIYWHGFVSQSFILTDENEFLGSSSDGSFKFSSAGLGALWQPMDSVQLSIQGLYKQIGNSSPKGTQLDYAILDWAMVDEFDYGLGFRVGRLMNPYGFFNETRDVAATRPSLLLPESVYIDYLQFLFRSSDSVGLYMRRELSEGTFSFNANFGKPLLTDEATHAILGGLPGRTAGGNLVSEEFFALQLRYEDASGKWRSALSYGWFAADYRAAPDDILADARVDFKHLMLSLEYSLDDF
;
A
#
# COMPACT_ATOMS: atom_id res chain seq x y z
N MET A 1 -35.13 -15.31 -49.00
CA MET A 1 -34.42 -16.60 -48.88
C MET A 1 -33.80 -16.63 -47.49
N SER A 2 -34.37 -17.46 -46.63
CA SER A 2 -34.13 -17.54 -45.19
C SER A 2 -32.94 -18.42 -44.86
N LEU A 3 -32.21 -18.13 -43.78
CA LEU A 3 -31.81 -19.15 -42.81
C LEU A 3 -31.38 -18.47 -41.49
N ARG A 4 -32.15 -18.79 -40.45
CA ARG A 4 -31.81 -18.67 -39.02
C ARG A 4 -30.82 -19.78 -38.65
N SER A 5 -29.93 -19.53 -37.69
CA SER A 5 -29.72 -20.35 -36.46
C SER A 5 -28.37 -20.00 -35.82
N ARG A 6 -28.37 -19.46 -34.60
CA ARG A 6 -28.08 -20.19 -33.33
C ARG A 6 -26.65 -20.75 -33.24
N PHE A 7 -25.81 -20.05 -32.49
CA PHE A 7 -24.88 -20.67 -31.54
C PHE A 7 -24.87 -19.81 -30.28
N ALA A 8 -25.77 -20.18 -29.38
CA ALA A 8 -25.65 -19.95 -27.95
C ALA A 8 -25.00 -21.21 -27.38
N GLU A 9 -24.01 -21.06 -26.49
CA GLU A 9 -23.68 -21.95 -25.35
C GLU A 9 -22.35 -21.46 -24.76
N THR A 10 -22.39 -20.76 -23.62
CA THR A 10 -22.19 -21.27 -22.24
C THR A 10 -20.78 -21.02 -21.72
N ALA A 11 -20.63 -20.01 -20.87
CA ALA A 11 -19.64 -19.97 -19.79
C ALA A 11 -20.20 -19.12 -18.64
N LEU A 12 -21.27 -19.63 -18.05
CA LEU A 12 -21.84 -19.19 -16.78
C LEU A 12 -21.01 -19.89 -15.69
N PHE A 13 -19.96 -19.26 -15.17
CA PHE A 13 -19.23 -19.80 -14.01
C PHE A 13 -19.79 -19.16 -12.75
N GLY A 14 -20.57 -19.96 -12.03
CA GLY A 14 -21.35 -19.56 -10.86
C GLY A 14 -20.49 -19.14 -9.68
N MET A 15 -20.78 -17.95 -9.16
CA MET A 15 -20.40 -17.54 -7.82
C MET A 15 -21.39 -18.21 -6.85
N LEU A 16 -20.94 -19.29 -6.22
CA LEU A 16 -21.69 -20.05 -5.23
C LEU A 16 -21.84 -19.19 -3.96
N LEU A 17 -23.00 -18.58 -3.78
CA LEU A 17 -23.39 -17.89 -2.54
C LEU A 17 -23.65 -18.96 -1.45
N ALA A 18 -22.67 -19.19 -0.58
CA ALA A 18 -22.87 -20.00 0.63
C ALA A 18 -23.70 -19.19 1.64
N THR A 19 -25.02 -19.34 1.57
CA THR A 19 -25.95 -18.89 2.59
C THR A 19 -25.91 -19.88 3.75
N VAL A 20 -25.14 -19.56 4.80
CA VAL A 20 -25.24 -20.27 6.08
C VAL A 20 -26.38 -19.66 6.87
N PHE A 21 -27.49 -20.39 6.91
CA PHE A 21 -28.58 -20.20 7.87
C PHE A 21 -28.06 -20.60 9.25
N CYS A 22 -27.86 -19.63 10.15
CA CYS A 22 -27.74 -19.91 11.59
C CYS A 22 -28.89 -19.22 12.31
N SER A 23 -29.99 -19.95 12.46
CA SER A 23 -31.10 -19.61 13.34
C SER A 23 -30.69 -19.86 14.79
N GLY A 24 -30.55 -18.79 15.58
CA GLY A 24 -30.30 -18.84 17.01
C GLY A 24 -30.47 -17.47 17.65
N SER A 25 -31.63 -17.24 18.24
CA SER A 25 -32.07 -16.00 18.87
C SER A 25 -31.30 -15.65 20.15
N ALA A 26 -30.74 -14.45 20.19
CA ALA A 26 -30.62 -13.64 21.41
C ALA A 26 -30.56 -12.15 21.02
N LEU A 27 -31.74 -11.52 20.96
CA LEU A 27 -31.87 -10.07 20.89
C LEU A 27 -31.45 -9.48 22.24
N CYS A 28 -30.15 -9.26 22.45
CA CYS A 28 -29.70 -8.27 23.42
C CYS A 28 -29.73 -6.91 22.74
N ARG A 29 -30.84 -6.21 22.97
CA ARG A 29 -31.07 -4.82 22.58
C ARG A 29 -30.11 -3.94 23.39
N ALA A 30 -28.92 -3.66 22.82
CA ALA A 30 -28.05 -2.63 23.35
C ALA A 30 -28.76 -1.27 23.19
N GLU A 31 -28.94 -0.58 24.30
CA GLU A 31 -29.48 0.77 24.35
C GLU A 31 -28.47 1.69 23.65
N ALA A 32 -28.75 2.02 22.39
CA ALA A 32 -27.90 2.89 21.59
C ALA A 32 -27.99 4.32 22.14
N ASN A 33 -27.10 4.62 23.08
CA ASN A 33 -26.80 5.99 23.46
C ASN A 33 -26.24 6.65 22.19
N LYS A 34 -27.06 7.45 21.50
CA LYS A 34 -26.69 8.10 20.24
C LYS A 34 -25.67 9.20 20.51
N THR A 35 -24.41 8.83 20.67
CA THR A 35 -23.32 9.75 20.40
C THR A 35 -23.42 10.20 18.94
N PRO A 36 -23.34 11.50 18.63
CA PRO A 36 -23.23 11.99 17.27
C PRO A 36 -22.14 11.22 16.52
N ILE A 37 -22.36 10.90 15.24
CA ILE A 37 -21.36 10.23 14.39
C ILE A 37 -19.98 10.91 14.46
N VAL A 38 -19.97 12.24 14.59
CA VAL A 38 -18.74 13.04 14.70
C VAL A 38 -17.93 12.71 15.95
N GLU A 39 -18.56 12.33 17.05
CA GLU A 39 -17.89 11.93 18.31
C GLU A 39 -17.35 10.48 18.25
N GLN A 40 -17.71 9.71 17.22
CA GLN A 40 -17.22 8.34 16.99
C GLN A 40 -16.08 8.30 15.97
N ILE A 41 -15.67 9.46 15.44
CA ILE A 41 -14.56 9.59 14.50
C ILE A 41 -13.29 9.96 15.28
N TYR A 42 -12.28 9.11 15.15
CA TYR A 42 -10.93 9.38 15.65
C TYR A 42 -10.14 10.14 14.60
N TRP A 43 -9.63 11.30 14.96
CA TRP A 43 -8.80 12.13 14.09
C TRP A 43 -7.34 12.03 14.51
N HIS A 44 -6.44 11.95 13.55
CA HIS A 44 -5.00 12.01 13.77
C HIS A 44 -4.34 12.85 12.69
N GLY A 45 -3.15 13.36 12.98
CA GLY A 45 -2.40 14.13 12.00
C GLY A 45 -1.00 14.44 12.47
N PHE A 46 -0.19 14.92 11.55
CA PHE A 46 1.18 15.33 11.81
C PHE A 46 1.58 16.47 10.88
N VAL A 47 2.58 17.23 11.30
CA VAL A 47 3.28 18.22 10.48
C VAL A 47 4.76 18.05 10.74
N SER A 48 5.57 18.02 9.69
CA SER A 48 7.02 17.99 9.77
C SER A 48 7.66 18.97 8.80
N GLN A 49 8.75 19.56 9.26
CA GLN A 49 9.61 20.44 8.49
C GLN A 49 11.06 20.02 8.74
N SER A 50 11.79 19.76 7.66
CA SER A 50 13.18 19.35 7.72
C SER A 50 14.07 20.39 7.04
N PHE A 51 15.33 20.44 7.48
CA PHE A 51 16.40 21.23 6.89
C PHE A 51 17.49 20.26 6.44
N ILE A 52 17.88 20.34 5.18
CA ILE A 52 18.96 19.52 4.62
C ILE A 52 20.06 20.45 4.13
N LEU A 53 21.27 20.24 4.64
CA LEU A 53 22.51 20.88 4.19
C LEU A 53 23.47 19.77 3.78
N THR A 54 23.98 19.86 2.57
CA THR A 54 24.98 18.94 2.04
C THR A 54 26.19 19.72 1.56
N ASP A 55 27.36 19.06 1.52
CA ASP A 55 28.55 19.62 0.90
C ASP A 55 28.75 18.93 -0.45
N GLU A 56 28.90 19.72 -1.52
CA GLU A 56 29.17 19.29 -2.90
C GLU A 56 28.22 18.25 -3.57
N ASN A 57 27.14 17.84 -2.91
CA ASN A 57 26.18 16.87 -3.45
C ASN A 57 24.74 17.38 -3.34
N GLU A 58 24.00 17.44 -4.44
CA GLU A 58 22.58 17.82 -4.45
C GLU A 58 21.70 16.62 -4.04
N PHE A 59 21.49 16.43 -2.75
CA PHE A 59 20.64 15.35 -2.23
C PHE A 59 19.18 15.79 -2.19
N LEU A 60 18.34 15.11 -2.98
CA LEU A 60 16.91 15.39 -3.11
C LEU A 60 16.60 16.86 -3.50
N GLY A 61 17.49 17.51 -4.26
CA GLY A 61 17.36 18.88 -4.76
C GLY A 61 18.55 19.77 -4.40
N SER A 62 18.40 21.09 -4.59
CA SER A 62 19.42 22.11 -4.31
C SER A 62 19.68 22.22 -2.79
N SER A 63 20.49 21.33 -2.24
CA SER A 63 20.80 21.23 -0.79
C SER A 63 22.23 21.67 -0.43
N SER A 64 23.06 22.00 -1.42
CA SER A 64 24.46 22.44 -1.24
C SER A 64 24.60 23.73 -0.43
N ASP A 65 23.62 24.65 -0.53
CA ASP A 65 23.55 25.88 0.25
C ASP A 65 22.55 25.80 1.43
N GLY A 66 22.04 24.60 1.72
CA GLY A 66 20.98 24.37 2.69
C GLY A 66 19.56 24.59 2.12
N SER A 67 18.60 23.74 2.51
CA SER A 67 17.25 23.77 1.97
C SER A 67 16.19 23.36 2.99
N PHE A 68 15.12 24.16 3.05
CA PHE A 68 13.88 23.86 3.79
C PHE A 68 12.80 23.22 2.90
N LYS A 69 13.12 22.78 1.68
CA LYS A 69 12.14 22.22 0.73
C LYS A 69 11.70 20.79 1.09
N PHE A 70 11.68 20.45 2.37
CA PHE A 70 11.33 19.14 2.90
C PHE A 70 10.24 19.32 3.95
N SER A 71 8.99 19.35 3.51
CA SER A 71 7.83 19.54 4.39
C SER A 71 6.76 18.51 4.09
N SER A 72 6.14 18.00 5.15
CA SER A 72 4.99 17.11 5.01
C SER A 72 3.96 17.36 6.08
N ALA A 73 2.69 17.19 5.72
CA ALA A 73 1.57 17.33 6.64
C ALA A 73 0.51 16.28 6.31
N GLY A 74 0.11 15.49 7.29
CA GLY A 74 -0.92 14.47 7.15
C GLY A 74 -2.11 14.76 8.05
N LEU A 75 -3.31 14.51 7.54
CA LEU A 75 -4.55 14.52 8.32
C LEU A 75 -5.37 13.30 7.95
N GLY A 76 -5.71 12.50 8.96
CA GLY A 76 -6.51 11.30 8.79
C GLY A 76 -7.67 11.21 9.77
N ALA A 77 -8.61 10.37 9.39
CA ALA A 77 -9.80 10.04 10.16
C ALA A 77 -10.02 8.53 10.14
N LEU A 78 -10.49 8.02 11.26
CA LEU A 78 -10.83 6.63 11.46
C LEU A 78 -12.22 6.55 12.10
N TRP A 79 -13.07 5.70 11.54
CA TRP A 79 -14.44 5.50 12.02
C TRP A 79 -14.75 4.02 12.04
N GLN A 80 -15.24 3.53 13.18
CA GLN A 80 -15.58 2.13 13.39
C GLN A 80 -17.08 2.02 13.73
N PRO A 81 -17.97 1.97 12.72
CA PRO A 81 -19.40 1.87 12.94
C PRO A 81 -19.85 0.56 13.60
N MET A 82 -19.05 -0.51 13.45
CA MET A 82 -19.30 -1.85 13.98
C MET A 82 -17.97 -2.45 14.42
N ASP A 83 -17.98 -3.38 15.37
CA ASP A 83 -16.75 -4.02 15.86
C ASP A 83 -15.94 -4.68 14.74
N SER A 84 -16.62 -5.21 13.71
CA SER A 84 -16.00 -5.87 12.55
C SER A 84 -15.74 -4.97 11.35
N VAL A 85 -16.14 -3.70 11.35
CA VAL A 85 -16.02 -2.81 10.18
C VAL A 85 -15.35 -1.50 10.56
N GLN A 86 -14.25 -1.18 9.88
CA GLN A 86 -13.50 0.06 10.07
C GLN A 86 -13.32 0.80 8.73
N LEU A 87 -13.45 2.12 8.80
CA LEU A 87 -13.22 3.04 7.70
C LEU A 87 -12.10 3.99 8.08
N SER A 88 -11.04 4.02 7.29
CA SER A 88 -9.84 4.83 7.55
C SER A 88 -9.46 5.62 6.31
N ILE A 89 -9.25 6.92 6.44
CA ILE A 89 -8.85 7.79 5.31
C ILE A 89 -7.79 8.78 5.75
N GLN A 90 -6.80 9.06 4.90
CA GLN A 90 -5.77 10.06 5.16
C GLN A 90 -5.41 10.84 3.91
N GLY A 91 -5.42 12.17 4.05
CA GLY A 91 -4.79 13.09 3.10
C GLY A 91 -3.37 13.41 3.54
N LEU A 92 -2.47 13.57 2.57
CA LEU A 92 -1.07 13.90 2.80
C LEU A 92 -0.63 15.02 1.85
N TYR A 93 -0.08 16.08 2.41
CA TYR A 93 0.75 17.03 1.70
C TYR A 93 2.21 16.62 1.82
N LYS A 94 2.94 16.55 0.71
CA LYS A 94 4.38 16.27 0.71
C LYS A 94 5.11 17.19 -0.28
N GLN A 95 6.25 17.71 0.17
CA GLN A 95 7.21 18.42 -0.65
C GLN A 95 8.60 17.86 -0.34
N ILE A 96 9.28 17.32 -1.37
CA ILE A 96 10.66 16.81 -1.30
C ILE A 96 11.47 17.55 -2.36
N GLY A 97 12.24 18.55 -1.93
CA GLY A 97 13.05 19.38 -2.80
C GLY A 97 12.27 20.00 -3.96
N ASN A 98 12.76 19.74 -5.17
CA ASN A 98 12.13 20.09 -6.45
C ASN A 98 11.53 18.87 -7.15
N SER A 99 11.51 17.69 -6.51
CA SER A 99 11.03 16.45 -7.10
C SER A 99 9.50 16.37 -7.08
N SER A 100 8.93 15.79 -8.13
CA SER A 100 7.52 15.42 -8.19
C SER A 100 7.28 14.01 -7.63
N PRO A 101 6.08 13.72 -7.10
CA PRO A 101 4.94 14.64 -6.96
C PRO A 101 5.08 15.59 -5.75
N LYS A 102 4.80 16.87 -5.97
CA LYS A 102 4.67 17.90 -4.93
C LYS A 102 3.21 18.28 -4.76
N GLY A 103 2.70 18.25 -3.53
CA GLY A 103 1.36 18.73 -3.22
C GLY A 103 0.55 17.79 -2.35
N THR A 104 -0.77 17.98 -2.37
CA THR A 104 -1.74 17.20 -1.59
C THR A 104 -2.21 16.00 -2.39
N GLN A 105 -2.19 14.83 -1.76
CA GLN A 105 -2.63 13.57 -2.32
C GLN A 105 -3.40 12.76 -1.28
N LEU A 106 -4.23 11.84 -1.76
CA LEU A 106 -4.83 10.81 -0.93
C LEU A 106 -3.79 9.72 -0.66
N ASP A 107 -3.45 9.54 0.62
CA ASP A 107 -2.44 8.59 1.08
C ASP A 107 -3.01 7.17 1.13
N TYR A 108 -4.06 7.01 1.93
CA TYR A 108 -4.86 5.78 2.01
C TYR A 108 -6.35 6.11 2.19
N ALA A 109 -7.19 5.17 1.77
CA ALA A 109 -8.62 5.17 1.99
C ALA A 109 -9.08 3.71 2.01
N ILE A 110 -9.37 3.19 3.19
CA ILE A 110 -9.51 1.77 3.46
C ILE A 110 -10.87 1.53 4.09
N LEU A 111 -11.62 0.60 3.51
CA LEU A 111 -12.69 -0.12 4.18
C LEU A 111 -12.13 -1.48 4.60
N ASP A 112 -12.06 -1.71 5.91
CA ASP A 112 -11.62 -2.95 6.52
C ASP A 112 -12.84 -3.70 7.08
N TRP A 113 -12.90 -5.00 6.77
CA TRP A 113 -13.88 -5.92 7.30
C TRP A 113 -13.18 -7.11 7.95
N ALA A 114 -13.13 -7.11 9.28
CA ALA A 114 -12.65 -8.21 10.10
C ALA A 114 -13.74 -9.30 10.19
N MET A 115 -13.56 -10.39 9.46
CA MET A 115 -14.51 -11.52 9.49
C MET A 115 -14.43 -12.27 10.81
N VAL A 116 -13.20 -12.45 11.30
CA VAL A 116 -12.91 -13.01 12.61
C VAL A 116 -11.77 -12.21 13.21
N ASP A 117 -11.94 -11.80 14.46
CA ASP A 117 -10.90 -11.13 15.24
C ASP A 117 -10.96 -11.68 16.67
N GLU A 118 -10.31 -12.81 16.86
CA GLU A 118 -10.14 -13.45 18.16
C GLU A 118 -8.71 -13.19 18.65
N PHE A 119 -8.46 -13.48 19.93
CA PHE A 119 -7.12 -13.37 20.50
C PHE A 119 -6.12 -14.23 19.72
N ASP A 120 -6.45 -15.51 19.50
CA ASP A 120 -5.55 -16.50 18.91
C ASP A 120 -5.43 -16.40 17.37
N TYR A 121 -6.43 -15.83 16.69
CA TYR A 121 -6.42 -15.73 15.23
C TYR A 121 -7.33 -14.62 14.72
N GLY A 122 -6.93 -14.04 13.59
CA GLY A 122 -7.70 -13.02 12.89
C GLY A 122 -7.67 -13.25 11.39
N LEU A 123 -8.77 -12.91 10.73
CA LEU A 123 -8.94 -12.98 9.27
C LEU A 123 -9.86 -11.85 8.82
N GLY A 124 -9.46 -11.13 7.78
CA GLY A 124 -10.31 -10.09 7.22
C GLY A 124 -9.92 -9.65 5.82
N PHE A 125 -10.77 -8.80 5.26
CA PHE A 125 -10.61 -8.22 3.95
C PHE A 125 -10.50 -6.71 4.03
N ARG A 126 -9.72 -6.14 3.13
CA ARG A 126 -9.57 -4.69 2.96
C ARG A 126 -9.86 -4.32 1.52
N VAL A 127 -10.44 -3.15 1.30
CA VAL A 127 -10.65 -2.61 -0.03
C VAL A 127 -10.45 -1.11 -0.05
N GLY A 128 -9.90 -0.61 -1.15
CA GLY A 128 -9.71 0.81 -1.41
C GLY A 128 -8.25 1.08 -1.76
N ARG A 129 -7.71 2.21 -1.28
CA ARG A 129 -6.30 2.53 -1.43
C ARG A 129 -5.52 1.98 -0.26
N LEU A 130 -4.92 0.81 -0.47
CA LEU A 130 -4.18 0.07 0.54
C LEU A 130 -2.69 0.36 0.45
N MET A 131 -2.00 0.38 1.58
CA MET A 131 -0.53 0.36 1.62
C MET A 131 -0.06 -1.04 1.22
N ASN A 132 0.98 -1.14 0.40
CA ASN A 132 1.44 -2.47 -0.04
C ASN A 132 2.36 -3.10 1.01
N PRO A 133 2.09 -4.35 1.44
CA PRO A 133 2.87 -5.03 2.46
C PRO A 133 4.19 -5.50 1.84
N TYR A 134 5.22 -4.69 1.97
CA TYR A 134 6.50 -4.94 1.34
C TYR A 134 7.67 -4.61 2.27
N GLY A 135 8.48 -5.62 2.62
CA GLY A 135 9.49 -5.47 3.67
C GLY A 135 8.87 -5.06 5.02
N PHE A 136 9.70 -4.64 5.98
CA PHE A 136 9.21 -4.23 7.29
C PHE A 136 8.71 -2.79 7.37
N PHE A 137 9.24 -1.90 6.53
CA PHE A 137 9.13 -0.46 6.76
C PHE A 137 8.34 0.30 5.70
N ASN A 138 7.85 -0.38 4.65
CA ASN A 138 7.14 0.32 3.57
C ASN A 138 5.83 0.98 4.05
N GLU A 139 5.13 0.34 4.98
CA GLU A 139 3.87 0.85 5.55
C GLU A 139 4.09 2.02 6.52
N THR A 140 5.19 2.01 7.27
CA THR A 140 5.48 3.03 8.30
C THR A 140 6.45 4.10 7.82
N ARG A 141 6.83 4.09 6.53
CA ARG A 141 7.85 5.00 6.03
C ARG A 141 7.39 6.45 6.10
N ASP A 142 6.14 6.84 5.90
CA ASP A 142 5.85 8.28 5.78
C ASP A 142 5.64 9.04 7.10
N VAL A 143 5.71 8.34 8.23
CA VAL A 143 5.69 8.95 9.55
C VAL A 143 7.12 9.03 10.07
N ALA A 144 7.65 10.24 10.21
CA ALA A 144 9.05 10.45 10.61
C ALA A 144 9.41 9.79 11.95
N ALA A 145 8.44 9.71 12.87
CA ALA A 145 8.61 9.09 14.19
C ALA A 145 8.69 7.56 14.16
N THR A 146 8.26 6.90 13.07
CA THR A 146 8.25 5.44 12.95
C THR A 146 9.36 4.91 12.05
N ARG A 147 10.25 5.79 11.56
CA ARG A 147 11.44 5.38 10.83
C ARG A 147 12.59 5.10 11.81
N PRO A 148 13.34 3.99 11.64
CA PRO A 148 14.54 3.73 12.44
C PRO A 148 15.66 4.78 12.23
N SER A 149 15.60 5.51 11.11
CA SER A 149 16.60 6.49 10.71
C SER A 149 15.99 7.56 9.78
N LEU A 150 16.69 8.69 9.61
CA LEU A 150 16.26 9.78 8.73
C LEU A 150 16.05 9.30 7.28
N LEU A 151 16.92 8.40 6.81
CA LEU A 151 16.86 7.69 5.53
C LEU A 151 16.81 6.18 5.79
N LEU A 152 15.95 5.45 5.07
CA LEU A 152 15.95 3.98 5.12
C LEU A 152 17.12 3.43 4.28
N PRO A 153 17.44 2.12 4.35
CA PRO A 153 18.44 1.51 3.48
C PRO A 153 18.10 1.74 1.99
N GLU A 154 18.80 2.68 1.36
CA GLU A 154 18.58 3.11 -0.04
C GLU A 154 18.88 2.02 -1.07
N SER A 155 19.46 0.87 -0.68
CA SER A 155 19.60 -0.29 -1.56
C SER A 155 18.26 -1.01 -1.80
N VAL A 156 17.28 -0.80 -0.92
CA VAL A 156 15.97 -1.49 -0.96
C VAL A 156 14.81 -0.48 -0.98
N TYR A 157 14.91 0.60 -0.21
CA TYR A 157 13.87 1.61 -0.06
C TYR A 157 14.24 2.90 -0.78
N ILE A 158 14.59 2.78 -2.05
CA ILE A 158 15.00 3.91 -2.89
C ILE A 158 13.94 5.02 -2.83
N ASP A 159 14.31 6.20 -2.32
CA ASP A 159 13.38 7.31 -2.08
C ASP A 159 12.68 7.78 -3.37
N TYR A 160 13.35 7.73 -4.53
CA TYR A 160 12.75 8.09 -5.82
C TYR A 160 11.96 6.97 -6.50
N LEU A 161 11.99 5.71 -6.01
CA LEU A 161 11.10 4.63 -6.49
C LEU A 161 9.98 4.33 -5.48
N GLN A 162 9.88 5.16 -4.44
CA GLN A 162 8.88 5.09 -3.38
C GLN A 162 7.47 4.85 -3.91
N PHE A 163 7.08 5.61 -4.93
CA PHE A 163 5.72 5.58 -5.45
C PHE A 163 5.32 4.21 -6.00
N LEU A 164 6.27 3.38 -6.47
CA LEU A 164 5.96 2.08 -7.08
C LEU A 164 5.39 1.09 -6.09
N PHE A 165 5.85 1.16 -4.84
CA PHE A 165 5.50 0.18 -3.82
C PHE A 165 4.67 0.79 -2.69
N ARG A 166 4.39 2.08 -2.68
CA ARG A 166 3.76 2.75 -1.54
C ARG A 166 2.32 2.28 -1.28
N SER A 167 1.45 2.51 -2.25
CA SER A 167 0.03 2.16 -2.16
C SER A 167 -0.53 1.77 -3.52
N SER A 168 -1.61 1.01 -3.48
CA SER A 168 -2.35 0.55 -4.65
C SER A 168 -3.85 0.64 -4.38
N ASP A 169 -4.62 0.93 -5.43
CA ASP A 169 -6.07 0.78 -5.38
C ASP A 169 -6.38 -0.72 -5.55
N SER A 170 -6.60 -1.40 -4.43
CA SER A 170 -6.58 -2.85 -4.34
C SER A 170 -7.61 -3.43 -3.37
N VAL A 171 -7.81 -4.73 -3.51
CA VAL A 171 -8.42 -5.59 -2.50
C VAL A 171 -7.32 -6.34 -1.78
N GLY A 172 -7.47 -6.50 -0.47
CA GLY A 172 -6.50 -7.12 0.40
C GLY A 172 -7.13 -8.21 1.26
N LEU A 173 -6.35 -9.24 1.56
CA LEU A 173 -6.64 -10.28 2.54
C LEU A 173 -5.54 -10.23 3.60
N TYR A 174 -5.93 -10.27 4.87
CA TYR A 174 -4.98 -10.41 5.96
C TYR A 174 -5.37 -11.55 6.89
N MET A 175 -4.37 -12.22 7.43
CA MET A 175 -4.52 -13.27 8.43
C MET A 175 -3.46 -13.08 9.52
N ARG A 176 -3.87 -13.27 10.77
CA ARG A 176 -3.01 -13.30 11.96
C ARG A 176 -3.26 -14.60 12.71
N ARG A 177 -2.21 -15.20 13.26
CA ARG A 177 -2.31 -16.32 14.17
C ARG A 177 -1.28 -16.18 15.28
N GLU A 178 -1.76 -16.18 16.51
CA GLU A 178 -0.91 -16.24 17.70
C GLU A 178 -0.60 -17.69 18.03
N LEU A 179 0.67 -17.95 18.34
CA LEU A 179 1.21 -19.21 18.81
C LEU A 179 1.92 -18.95 20.15
N SER A 180 2.21 -20.00 20.91
CA SER A 180 3.01 -19.84 22.14
C SER A 180 4.42 -19.33 21.88
N GLU A 181 4.96 -19.65 20.69
CA GLU A 181 6.31 -19.28 20.28
C GLU A 181 6.37 -17.92 19.58
N GLY A 182 5.24 -17.35 19.17
CA GLY A 182 5.22 -16.07 18.46
C GLY A 182 3.98 -15.86 17.58
N THR A 183 4.02 -14.82 16.76
CA THR A 183 2.92 -14.37 15.92
C THR A 183 3.24 -14.60 14.45
N PHE A 184 2.34 -15.28 13.75
CA PHE A 184 2.37 -15.41 12.31
C PHE A 184 1.39 -14.45 11.67
N SER A 185 1.82 -13.73 10.64
CA SER A 185 0.97 -12.81 9.88
C SER A 185 1.15 -12.99 8.39
N PHE A 186 0.05 -12.94 7.66
CA PHE A 186 0.01 -13.00 6.21
C PHE A 186 -0.82 -11.84 5.68
N ASN A 187 -0.30 -11.15 4.67
CA ASN A 187 -1.00 -10.08 3.96
C ASN A 187 -0.87 -10.30 2.46
N ALA A 188 -1.96 -10.09 1.72
CA ALA A 188 -2.00 -10.18 0.28
C ALA A 188 -2.82 -9.05 -0.29
N ASN A 189 -2.27 -8.29 -1.24
CA ASN A 189 -2.99 -7.22 -1.94
C ASN A 189 -2.99 -7.50 -3.45
N PHE A 190 -4.11 -7.28 -4.10
CA PHE A 190 -4.27 -7.40 -5.55
C PHE A 190 -5.07 -6.21 -6.09
N GLY A 191 -4.56 -5.53 -7.11
CA GLY A 191 -5.25 -4.40 -7.70
C GLY A 191 -4.41 -3.60 -8.68
N LYS A 192 -4.58 -2.29 -8.65
CA LYS A 192 -3.91 -1.36 -9.55
C LYS A 192 -2.90 -0.49 -8.80
N PRO A 193 -1.65 -0.40 -9.28
CA PRO A 193 -0.65 0.47 -8.69
C PRO A 193 -0.96 1.94 -9.00
N LEU A 194 -0.46 2.84 -8.16
CA LEU A 194 -0.54 4.28 -8.39
C LEU A 194 0.72 4.74 -9.11
N LEU A 195 0.67 4.78 -10.45
CA LEU A 195 1.77 5.27 -11.26
C LEU A 195 1.64 6.78 -11.49
N THR A 196 2.70 7.52 -11.19
CA THR A 196 2.84 8.92 -11.64
C THR A 196 3.61 8.97 -12.96
N ASP A 197 3.62 10.11 -13.63
CA ASP A 197 4.42 10.27 -14.84
C ASP A 197 5.90 10.01 -14.56
N GLU A 198 6.42 10.47 -13.43
CA GLU A 198 7.79 10.18 -12.99
C GLU A 198 8.03 8.69 -12.77
N ALA A 199 7.01 7.96 -12.30
CA ALA A 199 7.06 6.50 -12.16
C ALA A 199 7.25 5.78 -13.48
N THR A 200 6.45 6.19 -14.45
CA THR A 200 6.50 5.66 -15.80
C THR A 200 7.86 5.93 -16.43
N HIS A 201 8.40 7.15 -16.28
CA HIS A 201 9.74 7.49 -16.77
C HIS A 201 10.86 6.69 -16.07
N ALA A 202 10.75 6.48 -14.76
CA ALA A 202 11.72 5.70 -14.00
C ALA A 202 11.72 4.21 -14.37
N ILE A 203 10.54 3.62 -14.62
CA ILE A 203 10.40 2.22 -15.06
C ILE A 203 10.92 2.03 -16.47
N LEU A 204 10.52 2.91 -17.41
CA LEU A 204 10.83 2.74 -18.82
C LEU A 204 12.27 3.11 -19.17
N GLY A 205 12.92 3.90 -18.32
CA GLY A 205 14.27 4.40 -18.55
C GLY A 205 14.29 5.47 -19.64
N GLY A 206 14.80 6.64 -19.29
CA GLY A 206 15.21 7.65 -20.28
C GLY A 206 16.72 7.59 -20.45
N LEU A 207 17.20 7.44 -21.69
CA LEU A 207 18.57 7.82 -22.00
C LEU A 207 18.67 9.36 -21.91
N PRO A 208 19.82 9.94 -21.54
CA PRO A 208 20.02 11.38 -21.64
C PRO A 208 19.67 11.86 -23.06
N GLY A 209 18.61 12.67 -23.18
CA GLY A 209 18.15 13.24 -24.46
C GLY A 209 17.09 12.45 -25.25
N ARG A 210 16.65 11.27 -24.79
CA ARG A 210 15.51 10.54 -25.37
C ARG A 210 14.70 9.85 -24.27
N THR A 211 13.54 10.40 -23.95
CA THR A 211 12.57 9.82 -23.01
C THR A 211 11.50 9.06 -23.77
N ALA A 212 11.17 7.87 -23.29
CA ALA A 212 9.98 7.14 -23.70
C ALA A 212 8.75 8.02 -23.45
N GLY A 213 8.03 8.41 -24.50
CA GLY A 213 6.91 9.36 -24.44
C GLY A 213 5.53 8.69 -24.35
N GLY A 214 5.50 7.36 -24.49
CA GLY A 214 4.32 6.52 -24.34
C GLY A 214 3.85 6.36 -22.89
N ASN A 215 2.70 5.70 -22.74
CA ASN A 215 2.05 5.51 -21.45
C ASN A 215 1.93 4.03 -21.10
N LEU A 216 1.93 3.74 -19.81
CA LEU A 216 1.53 2.44 -19.29
C LEU A 216 0.00 2.38 -19.21
N VAL A 217 -0.56 1.24 -19.60
CA VAL A 217 -1.99 0.93 -19.52
C VAL A 217 -2.18 -0.51 -19.04
N SER A 218 -3.39 -0.87 -18.64
CA SER A 218 -3.72 -2.23 -18.18
C SER A 218 -2.85 -2.68 -17.00
N GLU A 219 -2.65 -1.79 -16.03
CA GLU A 219 -1.75 -2.02 -14.91
C GLU A 219 -2.33 -3.04 -13.92
N GLU A 220 -1.49 -4.00 -13.55
CA GLU A 220 -1.79 -5.06 -12.60
C GLU A 220 -0.71 -5.05 -11.52
N PHE A 221 -1.14 -5.16 -10.27
CA PHE A 221 -0.26 -5.24 -9.12
C PHE A 221 -0.70 -6.33 -8.15
N PHE A 222 0.27 -7.08 -7.65
CA PHE A 222 0.10 -8.09 -6.64
C PHE A 222 1.23 -8.01 -5.62
N ALA A 223 0.88 -8.00 -4.33
CA ALA A 223 1.84 -8.06 -3.24
C ALA A 223 1.44 -9.13 -2.24
N LEU A 224 2.42 -9.86 -1.74
CA LEU A 224 2.30 -10.84 -0.67
C LEU A 224 3.35 -10.56 0.39
N GLN A 225 2.97 -10.73 1.64
CA GLN A 225 3.91 -10.75 2.74
C GLN A 225 3.55 -11.85 3.72
N LEU A 226 4.56 -12.62 4.08
CA LEU A 226 4.55 -13.51 5.21
C LEU A 226 5.48 -12.98 6.28
N ARG A 227 5.03 -12.93 7.52
CA ARG A 227 5.82 -12.42 8.66
C ARG A 227 5.71 -13.38 9.83
N TYR A 228 6.83 -13.56 10.53
CA TYR A 228 6.88 -14.22 11.82
C TYR A 228 7.64 -13.33 12.80
N GLU A 229 7.03 -13.09 13.96
CA GLU A 229 7.63 -12.40 15.10
C GLU A 229 7.66 -13.36 16.28
N ASP A 230 8.83 -13.54 16.88
CA ASP A 230 9.01 -14.41 18.03
C ASP A 230 8.36 -13.81 19.30
N ALA A 231 7.87 -14.64 20.20
CA ALA A 231 7.20 -14.20 21.43
C ALA A 231 8.13 -13.38 22.35
N SER A 232 9.45 -13.52 22.24
CA SER A 232 10.40 -12.66 22.96
C SER A 232 10.53 -11.24 22.38
N GLY A 233 9.95 -10.98 21.20
CA GLY A 233 10.13 -9.74 20.45
C GLY A 233 11.54 -9.54 19.89
N LYS A 234 12.47 -10.49 20.12
CA LYS A 234 13.87 -10.35 19.70
C LYS A 234 14.06 -10.63 18.22
N TRP A 235 13.28 -11.55 17.66
CA TRP A 235 13.40 -11.93 16.25
C TRP A 235 12.15 -11.54 15.48
N ARG A 236 12.35 -10.87 14.36
CA ARG A 236 11.30 -10.70 13.35
C ARG A 236 11.84 -11.05 11.97
N SER A 237 11.01 -11.73 11.20
CA SER A 237 11.32 -12.18 9.85
C SER A 237 10.15 -11.92 8.93
N ALA A 238 10.42 -11.57 7.68
CA ALA A 238 9.40 -11.47 6.66
C ALA A 238 9.89 -11.92 5.29
N LEU A 239 9.02 -12.58 4.53
CA LEU A 239 9.17 -12.86 3.12
C LEU A 239 8.12 -12.06 2.37
N SER A 240 8.55 -11.12 1.52
CA SER A 240 7.65 -10.30 0.69
C SER A 240 7.86 -10.62 -0.78
N TYR A 241 6.77 -10.74 -1.52
CA TYR A 241 6.78 -10.92 -2.97
C TYR A 241 5.91 -9.85 -3.62
N GLY A 242 6.45 -9.16 -4.61
CA GLY A 242 5.73 -8.18 -5.41
C GLY A 242 5.78 -8.57 -6.88
N TRP A 243 4.66 -8.41 -7.57
CA TRP A 243 4.56 -8.53 -9.01
C TRP A 243 3.79 -7.33 -9.57
N PHE A 244 4.35 -6.74 -10.61
CA PHE A 244 3.76 -5.66 -11.38
C PHE A 244 3.76 -6.07 -12.85
N ALA A 245 2.69 -5.74 -13.56
CA ALA A 245 2.62 -5.86 -15.01
C ALA A 245 1.84 -4.69 -15.59
N ALA A 246 2.23 -4.23 -16.78
CA ALA A 246 1.52 -3.24 -17.56
C ALA A 246 1.85 -3.40 -19.04
N ASP A 247 0.95 -2.91 -19.89
CA ASP A 247 1.19 -2.78 -21.32
C ASP A 247 1.70 -1.36 -21.60
N TYR A 248 2.86 -1.25 -22.23
CA TYR A 248 3.38 0.01 -22.72
C TYR A 248 2.81 0.30 -24.11
N ARG A 249 2.25 1.49 -24.28
CA ARG A 249 1.76 2.04 -25.55
C ARG A 249 2.66 3.18 -25.99
N ALA A 250 3.41 2.95 -27.06
CA ALA A 250 4.34 3.90 -27.63
C ALA A 250 3.62 5.13 -28.19
N ALA A 251 4.22 6.31 -28.02
CA ALA A 251 3.80 7.51 -28.74
C ALA A 251 4.16 7.42 -30.24
N PRO A 252 3.56 8.24 -31.12
CA PRO A 252 3.83 8.20 -32.56
C PRO A 252 5.32 8.33 -32.96
N ASP A 253 6.11 9.08 -32.18
CA ASP A 253 7.55 9.32 -32.42
C ASP A 253 8.43 8.69 -31.32
N ASP A 254 7.97 7.60 -30.71
CA ASP A 254 8.66 6.99 -29.58
C ASP A 254 9.90 6.19 -30.00
N ILE A 255 10.85 6.10 -29.06
CA ILE A 255 12.05 5.27 -29.18
C ILE A 255 11.76 3.80 -28.83
N LEU A 256 10.69 3.55 -28.08
CA LEU A 256 10.26 2.22 -27.68
C LEU A 256 9.04 1.79 -28.50
N ALA A 257 8.92 0.48 -28.75
CA ALA A 257 7.72 -0.10 -29.36
C ALA A 257 6.73 -0.55 -28.28
N ASP A 258 5.47 -0.74 -28.67
CA ASP A 258 4.46 -1.38 -27.80
C ASP A 258 5.00 -2.71 -27.24
N ALA A 259 4.94 -2.84 -25.92
CA ALA A 259 5.53 -3.99 -25.22
C ALA A 259 4.79 -4.26 -23.91
N ARG A 260 4.85 -5.50 -23.43
CA ARG A 260 4.44 -5.82 -22.06
C ARG A 260 5.64 -5.65 -21.13
N VAL A 261 5.47 -4.88 -20.08
CA VAL A 261 6.46 -4.68 -19.02
C VAL A 261 5.99 -5.42 -17.79
N ASP A 262 6.82 -6.32 -17.26
CA ASP A 262 6.56 -6.95 -15.97
C ASP A 262 7.80 -6.91 -15.06
N PHE A 263 7.55 -6.74 -13.77
CA PHE A 263 8.57 -6.70 -12.74
C PHE A 263 8.16 -7.61 -11.59
N LYS A 264 9.09 -8.43 -11.12
CA LYS A 264 8.90 -9.34 -10.00
C LYS A 264 10.00 -9.10 -8.99
N HIS A 265 9.64 -9.00 -7.73
CA HIS A 265 10.60 -8.84 -6.64
C HIS A 265 10.28 -9.79 -5.50
N LEU A 266 11.33 -10.44 -5.00
CA LEU A 266 11.27 -11.26 -3.79
C LEU A 266 12.26 -10.69 -2.78
N MET A 267 11.77 -10.39 -1.57
CA MET A 267 12.56 -9.81 -0.50
C MET A 267 12.45 -10.69 0.76
N LEU A 268 13.60 -11.05 1.32
CA LEU A 268 13.71 -11.60 2.66
C LEU A 268 14.18 -10.50 3.60
N SER A 269 13.44 -10.31 4.70
CA SER A 269 13.77 -9.37 5.78
C SER A 269 14.01 -10.13 7.06
N LEU A 270 15.10 -9.82 7.76
CA LEU A 270 15.45 -10.39 9.05
C LEU A 270 15.92 -9.27 9.96
N GLU A 271 15.42 -9.23 11.18
CA GLU A 271 15.87 -8.29 12.20
C GLU A 271 15.96 -8.99 13.55
N TYR A 272 17.01 -8.61 14.28
CA TYR A 272 17.30 -9.10 15.62
C TYR A 272 17.49 -7.91 16.56
N SER A 273 16.72 -7.86 17.64
CA SER A 273 16.87 -6.86 18.70
C SER A 273 17.80 -7.38 19.79
N LEU A 274 18.80 -6.56 20.13
CA LEU A 274 19.75 -6.84 21.20
C LEU A 274 19.30 -6.29 22.57
N ASP A 275 18.21 -5.52 22.60
CA ASP A 275 17.72 -4.92 23.83
C ASP A 275 16.98 -5.97 24.66
N ASP A 276 17.45 -6.16 25.90
CA ASP A 276 16.72 -6.88 26.94
C ASP A 276 15.73 -5.89 27.58
N PHE A 277 14.43 -6.06 27.31
CA PHE A 277 13.37 -5.32 27.98
C PHE A 277 13.21 -5.73 29.45
#